data_AF-A0A1G7ZX31-F1
#
_entry.id   AF-A0A1G7ZX31-F1
#
_cell.length_a   1.000
_cell.length_b   1.000
_cell.length_c   1.000
_cell.angle_alpha   90.00
_cell.angle_beta   90.00
_cell.angle_gamma   90.00
#
_symmetry.space_group_name_H-M   'P 1'
#
loop_
_entity.id
_entity.type
_entity.pdbx_description
1 polymer ?
#
loop_
_entity_poly.entity_id
_entity_poly.type
_entity_poly.pdbx_seq_one_letter_code
_entity_poly.pdbx_strand_id
1 'polypeptide(L)'
;MRFLRRGDDEAAKTQSETVDTAVAQKPKDPRWTEGKGRPTPKRRDAQGVKRGPVAPPPTTQREASKRARANRPSKDARRAAALERRKRMDAGDERVLLPRDRGPVKAYIRDVVDSRPHIMGLFMPLAVIVLISVLLPIPSVQQYLSLFSLVALAVMVTEGVLLGMRTTKQARAKFPNEKISGLGTGWYAFTRASQLRRLRVPKPRVQRGATIS
;
A
#
# COMPACT_ATOMS: atom_id res chain seq x y z
N MET A 1 -66.56 -19.27 -42.14
CA MET A 1 -67.63 -19.24 -41.10
C MET A 1 -67.69 -17.83 -40.53
N ARG A 2 -68.86 -17.20 -40.59
CA ARG A 2 -69.15 -15.82 -40.20
C ARG A 2 -70.02 -15.86 -38.95
N PHE A 3 -69.53 -15.33 -37.83
CA PHE A 3 -70.30 -15.01 -36.61
C PHE A 3 -69.51 -13.92 -35.86
N LEU A 4 -70.02 -12.88 -35.22
CA LEU A 4 -71.27 -12.13 -35.15
C LEU A 4 -70.90 -10.83 -34.41
N ARG A 5 -71.55 -9.71 -34.76
CA ARG A 5 -71.40 -8.37 -34.16
C ARG A 5 -72.35 -8.21 -32.97
N ARG A 6 -71.89 -7.57 -31.88
CA ARG A 6 -72.65 -6.81 -30.85
C ARG A 6 -71.60 -6.03 -30.04
N GLY A 7 -71.59 -4.70 -29.89
CA GLY A 7 -72.68 -3.73 -29.81
C GLY A 7 -72.87 -3.35 -28.34
N ASP A 8 -72.23 -2.27 -27.88
CA ASP A 8 -72.86 -1.10 -27.25
C ASP A 8 -71.93 -0.33 -26.29
N ASP A 9 -72.08 0.99 -26.39
CA ASP A 9 -71.37 2.08 -25.74
C ASP A 9 -71.69 2.22 -24.24
N GLU A 10 -70.73 2.70 -23.44
CA GLU A 10 -71.01 3.76 -22.47
C GLU A 10 -69.75 4.53 -22.08
N ALA A 11 -69.90 5.85 -21.93
CA ALA A 11 -68.86 6.84 -21.71
C ALA A 11 -68.83 7.29 -20.24
N ALA A 12 -67.64 7.49 -19.66
CA ALA A 12 -67.40 8.46 -18.58
C ALA A 12 -65.90 8.74 -18.34
N LYS A 13 -65.44 9.93 -18.78
CA LYS A 13 -64.71 10.99 -18.02
C LYS A 13 -64.18 10.58 -16.62
N THR A 14 -62.94 10.83 -16.15
CA THR A 14 -62.06 12.03 -16.21
C THR A 14 -60.75 11.76 -15.40
N GLN A 15 -59.69 12.54 -15.69
CA GLN A 15 -58.53 12.95 -14.85
C GLN A 15 -57.16 12.22 -14.96
N SER A 16 -56.30 12.87 -15.76
CA SER A 16 -55.00 13.50 -15.43
C SER A 16 -53.91 12.80 -14.58
N GLU A 17 -52.72 12.80 -15.20
CA GLU A 17 -51.36 12.97 -14.65
C GLU A 17 -50.77 11.88 -13.73
N THR A 18 -49.82 11.11 -14.25
CA THR A 18 -48.39 11.42 -14.11
C THR A 18 -47.54 10.49 -14.99
N VAL A 19 -46.60 11.11 -15.69
CA VAL A 19 -45.62 10.50 -16.57
C VAL A 19 -44.47 9.98 -15.71
N ASP A 20 -44.16 8.70 -15.80
CA ASP A 20 -42.79 8.24 -15.56
C ASP A 20 -42.38 7.29 -16.68
N THR A 21 -41.54 7.82 -17.57
CA THR A 21 -41.08 7.14 -18.78
C THR A 21 -40.02 6.12 -18.40
N ALA A 22 -40.43 4.86 -18.27
CA ALA A 22 -39.52 3.74 -18.23
C ALA A 22 -38.84 3.59 -19.60
N VAL A 23 -37.63 4.14 -19.76
CA VAL A 23 -36.78 3.91 -20.92
C VAL A 23 -36.32 2.44 -20.89
N ALA A 24 -37.01 1.62 -21.68
CA ALA A 24 -36.61 0.25 -21.98
C ALA A 24 -35.21 0.22 -22.59
N GLN A 25 -34.23 -0.31 -21.84
CA GLN A 25 -32.89 -0.58 -22.34
C GLN A 25 -32.93 -1.81 -23.26
N LYS A 26 -32.79 -1.59 -24.57
CA LYS A 26 -32.49 -2.67 -25.53
C LYS A 26 -31.05 -3.18 -25.34
N PRO A 27 -30.78 -4.47 -25.59
CA PRO A 27 -29.47 -5.07 -25.39
C PRO A 27 -28.48 -4.51 -26.41
N LYS A 28 -27.33 -4.01 -25.93
CA LYS A 28 -26.27 -3.42 -26.76
C LYS A 28 -25.36 -4.53 -27.28
N ASP A 29 -25.28 -4.64 -28.60
CA ASP A 29 -24.50 -5.63 -29.34
C ASP A 29 -23.01 -5.57 -28.93
N PRO A 30 -22.33 -6.69 -28.58
CA PRO A 30 -20.92 -6.69 -28.17
C PRO A 30 -19.93 -6.25 -29.26
N ARG A 31 -20.40 -6.00 -30.48
CA ARG A 31 -19.59 -5.48 -31.60
C ARG A 31 -19.69 -3.95 -31.77
N TRP A 32 -20.49 -3.26 -30.94
CA TRP A 32 -20.69 -1.81 -31.05
C TRP A 32 -19.71 -1.03 -30.16
N THR A 33 -18.64 -0.51 -30.75
CA THR A 33 -17.82 0.53 -30.10
C THR A 33 -18.47 1.90 -30.32
N GLU A 34 -18.77 2.62 -29.24
CA GLU A 34 -19.20 4.02 -29.34
C GLU A 34 -18.13 4.82 -30.08
N GLY A 35 -18.54 5.52 -31.15
CA GLY A 35 -17.65 6.36 -31.94
C GLY A 35 -16.97 7.38 -31.04
N LYS A 36 -15.65 7.59 -31.22
CA LYS A 36 -14.88 8.55 -30.42
C LYS A 36 -15.58 9.90 -30.43
N GLY A 37 -16.19 10.27 -29.30
CA GLY A 37 -17.04 11.46 -29.13
C GLY A 37 -16.33 12.81 -29.26
N ARG A 38 -15.10 12.82 -29.80
CA ARG A 38 -14.39 14.02 -30.22
C ARG A 38 -13.57 13.71 -31.47
N PRO A 39 -13.54 14.63 -32.45
CA PRO A 39 -12.58 14.59 -33.54
C PRO A 39 -11.17 14.40 -32.99
N THR A 40 -10.38 13.52 -33.59
CA THR A 40 -8.94 13.48 -33.32
C THR A 40 -8.38 14.88 -33.54
N PRO A 41 -7.69 15.47 -32.55
CA PRO A 41 -7.21 16.84 -32.66
C PRO A 41 -6.39 17.01 -33.94
N LYS A 42 -6.64 18.11 -34.65
CA LYS A 42 -6.06 18.39 -35.95
C LYS A 42 -4.53 18.39 -35.80
N ARG A 43 -3.79 17.87 -36.79
CA ARG A 43 -2.31 17.72 -36.74
C ARG A 43 -1.59 18.99 -36.28
N ARG A 44 -2.12 20.17 -36.61
CA ARG A 44 -1.63 21.49 -36.18
C ARG A 44 -1.73 21.72 -34.68
N ASP A 45 -2.80 21.26 -34.03
CA ASP A 45 -3.04 21.44 -32.59
C ASP A 45 -2.20 20.45 -31.79
N ALA A 46 -2.04 19.21 -32.28
CA ALA A 46 -1.14 18.23 -31.69
C ALA A 46 0.35 18.61 -31.81
N GLN A 47 0.74 19.26 -32.91
CA GLN A 47 2.10 19.78 -33.12
C GLN A 47 2.34 21.15 -32.45
N GLY A 48 1.27 21.89 -32.15
CA GLY A 48 1.30 23.17 -31.43
C GLY A 48 1.54 23.02 -29.93
N VAL A 49 1.29 21.84 -29.36
CA VAL A 49 1.85 21.41 -28.07
C VAL A 49 3.33 21.09 -28.26
N LYS A 50 4.08 22.09 -28.72
CA LYS A 50 5.53 22.09 -28.67
C LYS A 50 5.86 22.02 -27.18
N ARG A 51 6.35 20.87 -26.73
CA ARG A 51 7.28 20.82 -25.60
C ARG A 51 8.27 21.95 -25.88
N GLY A 52 8.21 23.02 -25.09
CA GLY A 52 8.99 24.22 -25.34
C GLY A 52 10.46 23.85 -25.57
N PRO A 53 11.23 24.69 -26.28
CA PRO A 53 12.62 24.40 -26.62
C PRO A 53 13.35 23.85 -25.39
N VAL A 54 13.83 22.61 -25.47
CA VAL A 54 14.72 22.08 -24.46
C VAL A 54 15.92 23.01 -24.47
N ALA A 55 16.08 23.80 -23.41
CA ALA A 55 17.15 24.78 -23.33
C ALA A 55 18.47 24.09 -23.70
N PRO A 56 19.31 24.72 -24.54
CA PRO A 56 20.53 24.11 -25.03
C PRO A 56 21.35 23.53 -23.86
N PRO A 57 21.97 22.35 -24.04
CA PRO A 57 22.77 21.73 -23.00
C PRO A 57 23.81 22.74 -22.51
N PRO A 58 23.99 22.90 -21.19
CA PRO A 58 24.85 23.94 -20.65
C PRO A 58 26.28 23.67 -21.11
N THR A 59 26.88 24.64 -21.79
CA THR A 59 28.24 24.53 -22.32
C THR A 59 29.28 24.76 -21.22
N THR A 60 28.88 25.34 -20.09
CA THR A 60 29.76 25.63 -18.95
C THR A 60 29.21 25.11 -17.62
N GLN A 61 30.11 24.73 -16.71
CA GLN A 61 29.73 24.28 -15.35
C GLN A 61 28.97 25.37 -14.56
N ARG A 62 29.32 26.65 -14.78
CA ARG A 62 28.65 27.79 -14.13
C ARG A 62 27.19 27.90 -14.57
N GLU A 63 26.89 27.74 -15.86
CA GLU A 63 25.51 27.74 -16.36
C GLU A 63 24.72 26.52 -15.90
N ALA A 64 25.35 25.34 -15.85
CA ALA A 64 24.74 24.13 -15.28
C ALA A 64 24.33 24.35 -13.81
N SER A 65 25.21 24.98 -13.02
CA SER A 65 24.94 25.27 -11.60
C SER A 65 23.81 26.30 -11.41
N LYS A 66 23.75 27.34 -12.23
CA LYS A 66 22.68 28.35 -12.20
C LYS A 66 21.34 27.74 -12.59
N ARG A 67 21.31 26.92 -13.65
CA ARG A 67 20.10 26.19 -14.08
C ARG A 67 19.62 25.20 -13.03
N ALA A 68 20.53 24.50 -12.36
CA ALA A 68 20.20 23.59 -11.26
C ALA A 68 19.63 24.32 -10.03
N ARG A 69 20.11 25.53 -9.73
CA ARG A 69 19.55 26.39 -8.67
C ARG A 69 18.20 26.98 -9.04
N ALA A 70 18.01 27.40 -10.29
CA ALA A 70 16.74 27.93 -10.79
C ALA A 70 15.64 26.87 -10.84
N ASN A 71 15.98 25.63 -11.21
CA ASN A 71 15.06 24.49 -11.20
C ASN A 71 14.91 23.85 -9.82
N ARG A 72 15.54 24.41 -8.79
CA ARG A 72 15.49 23.86 -7.43
C ARG A 72 14.11 24.19 -6.85
N PRO A 73 13.26 23.19 -6.54
CA PRO A 73 11.98 23.47 -5.88
C PRO A 73 12.23 24.22 -4.58
N SER A 74 11.33 25.16 -4.24
CA SER A 74 11.41 25.96 -3.01
C SER A 74 11.55 25.03 -1.79
N LYS A 75 12.13 25.57 -0.69
CA LYS A 75 12.30 24.79 0.54
C LYS A 75 10.97 24.18 1.02
N ASP A 76 9.88 24.92 0.85
CA ASP A 76 8.55 24.48 1.27
C ASP A 76 7.94 23.44 0.32
N ALA A 77 8.11 23.60 -1.00
CA ALA A 77 7.71 22.58 -1.97
C ALA A 77 8.45 21.24 -1.73
N ARG A 78 9.73 21.31 -1.34
CA ARG A 78 10.52 20.12 -0.96
C ARG A 78 10.00 19.47 0.31
N ARG A 79 9.66 20.27 1.33
CA ARG A 79 9.08 19.76 2.59
C ARG A 79 7.72 19.12 2.33
N ALA A 80 6.85 19.76 1.56
CA ALA A 80 5.55 19.23 1.18
C ALA A 80 5.69 17.90 0.42
N ALA A 81 6.53 17.83 -0.61
CA ALA A 81 6.78 16.61 -1.36
C ALA A 81 7.38 15.48 -0.49
N ALA A 82 8.28 15.81 0.45
CA ALA A 82 8.83 14.83 1.38
C ALA A 82 7.77 14.31 2.37
N LEU A 83 6.91 15.18 2.88
CA LEU A 83 5.80 14.82 3.75
C LEU A 83 4.77 13.97 3.03
N GLU A 84 4.40 14.32 1.80
CA GLU A 84 3.52 13.49 0.97
C GLU A 84 4.12 12.13 0.68
N ARG A 85 5.41 12.07 0.32
CA ARG A 85 6.10 10.80 0.09
C ARG A 85 6.08 9.95 1.37
N ARG A 86 6.35 10.56 2.53
CA ARG A 86 6.29 9.87 3.83
C ARG A 86 4.87 9.38 4.11
N LYS A 87 3.84 10.19 3.89
CA LYS A 87 2.43 9.78 4.05
C LYS A 87 2.07 8.59 3.14
N ARG A 88 2.50 8.61 1.87
CA ARG A 88 2.26 7.51 0.92
C ARG A 88 3.04 6.24 1.28
N MET A 89 4.28 6.37 1.76
CA MET A 89 5.03 5.25 2.31
C MET A 89 4.38 4.68 3.58
N ASP A 90 3.91 5.55 4.48
CA ASP A 90 3.23 5.16 5.71
C ASP A 90 1.91 4.46 5.41
N ALA A 91 1.16 4.93 4.40
CA ALA A 91 -0.07 4.31 3.92
C ALA A 91 0.17 2.97 3.20
N GLY A 92 1.41 2.67 2.80
CA GLY A 92 1.77 1.43 2.14
C GLY A 92 1.47 1.38 0.64
N ASP A 93 1.42 2.53 -0.04
CA ASP A 93 1.25 2.61 -1.50
C ASP A 93 2.42 1.92 -2.22
N GLU A 94 2.15 0.82 -2.93
CA GLU A 94 3.14 -0.02 -3.61
C GLU A 94 4.06 0.76 -4.55
N ARG A 95 3.58 1.87 -5.13
CA ARG A 95 4.36 2.71 -6.04
C ARG A 95 5.52 3.43 -5.34
N VAL A 96 5.35 3.74 -4.06
CA VAL A 96 6.30 4.53 -3.26
C VAL A 96 7.11 3.65 -2.30
N LEU A 97 6.67 2.41 -2.06
CA LEU A 97 7.40 1.44 -1.23
C LEU A 97 8.82 1.19 -1.75
N LEU A 98 9.72 0.73 -0.88
CA LEU A 98 11.05 0.31 -1.29
C LEU A 98 10.95 -1.04 -2.02
N PRO A 99 11.83 -1.36 -2.98
CA PRO A 99 11.81 -2.63 -3.70
C PRO A 99 11.77 -3.88 -2.79
N ARG A 100 12.38 -3.81 -1.60
CA ARG A 100 12.35 -4.88 -0.58
C ARG A 100 10.97 -5.15 0.04
N ASP A 101 10.10 -4.14 0.06
CA ASP A 101 8.79 -4.16 0.73
C ASP A 101 7.62 -4.31 -0.26
N ARG A 102 7.93 -4.29 -1.56
CA ARG A 102 6.95 -4.40 -2.65
C ARG A 102 6.54 -5.85 -2.92
N GLY A 103 5.33 -6.02 -3.43
CA GLY A 103 4.80 -7.28 -3.92
C GLY A 103 3.79 -7.95 -2.98
N PRO A 104 2.92 -8.82 -3.53
CA PRO A 104 1.81 -9.43 -2.82
C PRO A 104 2.28 -10.38 -1.70
N VAL A 105 3.36 -11.15 -1.91
CA VAL A 105 3.97 -11.99 -0.87
C VAL A 105 4.46 -11.16 0.31
N LYS A 106 5.18 -10.06 0.05
CA LYS A 106 5.67 -9.17 1.13
C LYS A 106 4.52 -8.46 1.84
N ALA A 107 3.47 -8.05 1.12
CA ALA A 107 2.25 -7.53 1.74
C ALA A 107 1.62 -8.53 2.70
N TYR A 108 1.45 -9.78 2.27
CA TYR A 108 0.91 -10.84 3.13
C TYR A 108 1.78 -11.09 4.37
N ILE A 109 3.11 -11.16 4.23
CA ILE A 109 4.02 -11.34 5.36
C ILE A 109 3.90 -10.18 6.35
N ARG A 110 3.80 -8.94 5.86
CA ARG A 110 3.60 -7.75 6.70
C ARG A 110 2.33 -7.89 7.52
N ASP A 111 1.21 -8.26 6.89
CA ASP A 111 -0.07 -8.43 7.57
C ASP A 111 0.03 -9.56 8.61
N VAL A 112 0.60 -10.73 8.26
CA VAL A 112 0.73 -11.87 9.19
C VAL A 112 1.57 -11.51 10.40
N VAL A 113 2.71 -10.84 10.21
CA VAL A 113 3.56 -10.38 11.30
C VAL A 113 2.84 -9.30 12.12
N ASP A 114 2.10 -8.38 11.50
CA ASP A 114 1.48 -7.28 12.22
C ASP A 114 0.19 -7.68 12.98
N SER A 115 -0.44 -8.81 12.61
CA SER A 115 -1.62 -9.36 13.28
C SER A 115 -1.33 -9.96 14.66
N ARG A 116 -0.09 -10.37 14.93
CA ARG A 116 0.25 -11.06 16.19
C ARG A 116 0.97 -10.14 17.18
N PRO A 117 0.70 -10.27 18.48
CA PRO A 117 1.58 -9.71 19.49
C PRO A 117 2.90 -10.49 19.47
N HIS A 118 4.03 -9.78 19.31
CA HIS A 118 5.36 -10.38 19.37
C HIS A 118 6.10 -9.84 20.58
N ILE A 119 6.81 -10.72 21.28
CA ILE A 119 7.70 -10.33 22.37
C ILE A 119 8.91 -9.58 21.78
N MET A 120 9.21 -9.77 20.49
CA MET A 120 10.36 -9.14 19.81
C MET A 120 10.30 -7.61 19.82
N GLY A 121 9.11 -7.02 19.88
CA GLY A 121 8.93 -5.58 20.00
C GLY A 121 9.44 -5.00 21.34
N LEU A 122 9.70 -5.84 22.35
CA LEU A 122 10.30 -5.46 23.63
C LEU A 122 11.83 -5.39 23.58
N PHE A 123 12.47 -5.66 22.43
CA PHE A 123 13.92 -5.63 22.30
C PHE A 123 14.53 -4.25 22.61
N MET A 124 13.90 -3.17 22.14
CA MET A 124 14.35 -1.80 22.43
C MET A 124 14.30 -1.49 23.95
N PRO A 125 13.18 -1.72 24.66
CA PRO A 125 13.15 -1.63 26.12
C PRO A 125 14.18 -2.52 26.82
N LEU A 126 14.39 -3.77 26.35
CA LEU A 126 15.38 -4.69 26.90
C LEU A 126 16.81 -4.13 26.78
N ALA A 127 17.14 -3.53 25.63
CA ALA A 127 18.44 -2.89 25.42
C ALA A 127 18.67 -1.73 26.40
N VAL A 128 17.64 -0.97 26.74
CA VAL A 128 17.71 0.09 27.76
C VAL A 128 17.96 -0.49 29.15
N ILE A 129 17.31 -1.61 29.52
CA ILE A 129 17.55 -2.29 30.80
C ILE A 129 19.01 -2.77 30.90
N VAL A 130 19.53 -3.36 29.83
CA VAL A 130 20.93 -3.80 29.76
C VAL A 130 21.88 -2.61 29.88
N LEU A 131 21.59 -1.49 29.23
CA LEU A 131 22.39 -0.27 29.35
C LEU A 131 22.41 0.25 30.79
N ILE A 132 21.26 0.30 31.46
CA ILE A 132 21.16 0.69 32.87
C ILE A 132 21.96 -0.28 33.75
N SER A 133 21.94 -1.59 33.46
CA SER A 133 22.75 -2.59 34.17
C SER A 133 24.24 -2.30 34.12
N VAL A 134 24.74 -1.77 33.01
CA VAL A 134 26.16 -1.45 32.84
C VAL A 134 26.53 -0.16 33.55
N LEU A 135 25.59 0.79 33.61
CA LEU A 135 25.79 2.08 34.29
C LEU A 135 25.73 1.96 35.82
N LEU A 136 25.05 0.95 36.37
CA LEU A 136 24.95 0.70 37.80
C LEU A 136 26.04 -0.27 38.26
N PRO A 137 27.05 0.17 39.04
CA PRO A 137 28.15 -0.70 39.49
C PRO A 137 27.75 -1.51 40.73
N ILE A 138 26.65 -2.27 40.65
CA ILE A 138 26.16 -3.13 41.73
C ILE A 138 26.30 -4.59 41.28
N PRO A 139 27.32 -5.35 41.77
CA PRO A 139 27.64 -6.68 41.25
C PRO A 139 26.49 -7.69 41.35
N SER A 140 25.72 -7.65 42.44
CA SER A 140 24.56 -8.55 42.64
C SER A 140 23.48 -8.32 41.59
N VAL A 141 23.15 -7.05 41.32
CA VAL A 141 22.17 -6.65 40.30
C VAL A 141 22.66 -7.04 38.90
N GLN A 142 23.94 -6.80 38.61
CA GLN A 142 24.53 -7.10 37.30
C GLN A 142 24.46 -8.59 36.96
N GLN A 143 24.67 -9.49 37.93
CA GLN A 143 24.55 -10.94 37.71
C GLN A 143 23.13 -11.34 37.31
N TYR A 144 22.12 -10.85 38.03
CA TYR A 144 20.71 -11.14 37.71
C TYR A 144 20.29 -10.53 36.36
N LEU A 145 20.68 -9.28 36.08
CA LEU A 145 20.35 -8.62 34.81
C LEU A 145 21.06 -9.28 33.62
N SER A 146 22.30 -9.73 33.79
CA SER A 146 23.03 -10.48 32.77
C SER A 146 22.34 -11.81 32.45
N LEU A 147 22.01 -12.60 33.47
CA LEU A 147 21.29 -13.87 33.28
C LEU A 147 19.90 -13.64 32.65
N PHE A 148 19.16 -12.63 33.11
CA PHE A 148 17.88 -12.24 32.54
C PHE A 148 18.02 -11.85 31.06
N SER A 149 19.03 -11.05 30.72
CA SER A 149 19.27 -10.61 29.35
C SER A 149 19.60 -11.79 28.42
N LEU A 150 20.36 -12.78 28.90
CA LEU A 150 20.68 -13.99 28.17
C LEU A 150 19.43 -14.83 27.88
N VAL A 151 18.60 -15.06 28.91
CA VAL A 151 17.34 -15.81 28.77
C VAL A 151 16.37 -15.07 27.85
N ALA A 152 16.21 -13.76 28.03
CA ALA A 152 15.37 -12.93 27.18
C ALA A 152 15.84 -12.96 25.72
N LEU A 153 17.15 -12.86 25.47
CA LEU A 153 17.72 -12.97 24.13
C LEU A 153 17.47 -14.35 23.52
N ALA A 154 17.64 -15.43 24.28
CA ALA A 154 17.38 -16.79 23.81
C ALA A 154 15.91 -16.97 23.40
N VAL A 155 14.97 -16.56 24.25
CA VAL A 155 13.52 -16.56 23.94
C VAL A 155 13.25 -15.75 22.68
N MET A 156 13.89 -14.59 22.54
CA MET A 156 13.75 -13.73 21.37
C MET A 156 14.21 -14.39 20.07
N VAL A 157 15.39 -14.99 20.09
CA VAL A 157 15.92 -15.71 18.93
C VAL A 157 15.01 -16.87 18.56
N THR A 158 14.57 -17.68 19.54
CA THR A 158 13.68 -18.82 19.29
C THR A 158 12.34 -18.39 18.68
N GLU A 159 11.67 -17.38 19.25
CA GLU A 159 10.40 -16.86 18.69
C GLU A 159 10.60 -16.28 17.28
N GLY A 160 11.69 -15.55 17.06
CA GLY A 160 12.04 -14.99 15.76
C GLY A 160 12.22 -16.05 14.67
N VAL A 161 12.94 -17.13 14.98
CA VAL A 161 13.15 -18.27 14.06
C VAL A 161 11.83 -18.99 13.79
N LEU A 162 11.05 -19.30 14.83
CA LEU A 162 9.76 -19.96 14.67
C LEU A 162 8.77 -19.11 13.86
N LEU A 163 8.77 -17.79 14.05
CA LEU A 163 7.96 -16.86 13.27
C LEU A 163 8.38 -16.88 11.80
N GLY A 164 9.68 -16.79 11.51
CA GLY A 164 10.21 -16.85 10.15
C GLY A 164 9.85 -18.15 9.42
N MET A 165 9.96 -19.30 10.11
CA MET A 165 9.57 -20.60 9.57
C MET A 165 8.06 -20.69 9.30
N ARG A 166 7.23 -20.29 10.27
CA ARG A 166 5.76 -20.34 10.17
C ARG A 166 5.23 -19.42 9.07
N THR A 167 5.70 -18.17 9.03
CA THR A 167 5.31 -17.19 8.00
C THR A 167 5.72 -17.64 6.60
N THR A 168 6.93 -18.19 6.45
CA THR A 168 7.39 -18.74 5.17
C THR A 168 6.51 -19.89 4.70
N LYS A 169 6.16 -20.82 5.61
CA LYS A 169 5.26 -21.95 5.29
C LYS A 169 3.89 -21.46 4.83
N GLN A 170 3.31 -20.49 5.53
CA GLN A 170 2.03 -19.88 5.18
C GLN A 170 2.08 -19.13 3.84
N ALA A 171 3.15 -18.35 3.60
CA ALA A 171 3.33 -17.63 2.35
C ALA A 171 3.44 -18.58 1.15
N ARG A 172 4.15 -19.71 1.29
CA ARG A 172 4.24 -20.75 0.25
C ARG A 172 2.92 -21.44 -0.03
N ALA A 173 2.12 -21.69 1.01
CA ALA A 173 0.80 -22.28 0.84
C ALA A 173 -0.16 -21.33 0.09
N LYS A 174 -0.05 -20.02 0.32
CA LYS A 174 -0.93 -19.01 -0.29
C LYS A 174 -0.51 -18.59 -1.70
N PHE A 175 0.79 -18.55 -1.98
CA PHE A 175 1.34 -18.16 -3.28
C PHE A 175 2.16 -19.29 -3.89
N PRO A 176 1.52 -20.37 -4.37
CA PRO A 176 2.23 -21.52 -4.94
C PRO A 176 2.99 -21.19 -6.23
N ASN A 177 2.54 -20.16 -6.96
CA ASN A 177 3.11 -19.76 -8.25
C ASN A 177 4.29 -18.78 -8.13
N GLU A 178 4.59 -18.27 -6.93
CA GLU A 178 5.69 -17.32 -6.73
C GLU A 178 6.96 -18.01 -6.19
N LYS A 179 8.13 -17.51 -6.61
CA LYS A 179 9.43 -17.98 -6.11
C LYS A 179 9.71 -17.38 -4.73
N ILE A 180 9.36 -18.11 -3.67
CA ILE A 180 9.57 -17.67 -2.28
C ILE A 180 10.84 -18.28 -1.68
N SER A 181 11.90 -17.47 -1.60
CA SER A 181 13.08 -17.81 -0.80
C SER A 181 12.71 -17.85 0.69
N GLY A 182 12.94 -19.00 1.33
CA GLY A 182 12.58 -19.19 2.73
C GLY A 182 13.45 -18.37 3.69
N LEU A 183 14.76 -18.34 3.44
CA LEU A 183 15.70 -17.54 4.23
C LEU A 183 15.42 -16.04 4.10
N GLY A 184 15.22 -15.55 2.88
CA GLY A 184 14.92 -14.12 2.66
C GLY A 184 13.56 -13.68 3.20
N THR A 185 12.57 -14.58 3.20
CA THR A 185 11.24 -14.33 3.77
C THR A 185 11.27 -14.37 5.29
N GLY A 186 11.91 -15.38 5.87
CA GLY A 186 12.09 -15.48 7.31
C GLY A 186 12.87 -14.31 7.88
N TRP A 187 13.97 -13.91 7.23
CA TRP A 187 14.77 -12.74 7.64
C TRP A 187 13.97 -11.44 7.58
N TYR A 188 13.16 -11.27 6.53
CA TYR A 188 12.26 -10.12 6.42
C TYR A 188 11.20 -10.09 7.52
N ALA A 189 10.58 -11.24 7.81
CA ALA A 189 9.60 -11.36 8.89
C ALA A 189 10.22 -11.07 10.26
N PHE A 190 11.43 -11.60 10.51
CA PHE A 190 12.20 -11.38 11.74
C PHE A 190 12.53 -9.90 11.96
N THR A 191 13.13 -9.25 10.95
CA THR A 191 13.52 -7.84 11.02
C THR A 191 12.32 -6.91 11.20
N ARG A 192 11.14 -7.25 10.65
CA ARG A 192 9.90 -6.51 10.90
C ARG A 192 9.38 -6.76 12.32
N ALA A 193 9.44 -8.00 12.81
CA ALA A 193 8.93 -8.37 14.13
C ALA A 193 9.73 -7.70 15.27
N SER A 194 11.04 -7.54 15.11
CA SER A 194 11.92 -6.86 16.10
C SER A 194 11.67 -5.36 16.23
N GLN A 195 11.10 -4.72 15.22
CA GLN A 195 10.72 -3.32 15.31
C GLN A 195 9.48 -3.12 16.17
N LEU A 196 9.47 -2.07 17.00
CA LEU A 196 8.28 -1.62 17.71
C LEU A 196 7.14 -1.28 16.74
N ARG A 197 5.93 -1.79 16.99
CA ARG A 197 4.76 -1.63 16.10
C ARG A 197 4.45 -0.17 15.72
N ARG A 198 4.71 0.78 16.63
CA ARG A 198 4.52 2.23 16.40
C ARG A 198 5.59 2.86 15.49
N LEU A 199 6.79 2.27 15.43
CA LEU A 199 7.93 2.78 14.67
C LEU A 199 8.13 2.03 13.33
N ARG A 200 7.30 1.02 13.04
CA ARG A 200 7.35 0.27 11.77
C ARG A 200 6.90 1.15 10.60
N VAL A 201 7.71 1.15 9.55
CA VAL A 201 7.38 1.74 8.25
C VAL A 201 7.52 0.63 7.21
N PRO A 202 6.50 0.36 6.37
CA PRO A 202 5.15 0.94 6.31
C PRO A 202 4.30 0.61 7.55
N LYS A 203 3.30 1.46 7.85
CA LYS A 203 2.46 1.24 9.03
C LYS A 203 1.67 -0.07 8.91
N PRO A 204 1.42 -0.76 10.04
CA PRO A 204 0.53 -1.91 10.09
C PRO A 204 -0.86 -1.60 9.51
N ARG A 205 -1.32 -2.40 8.55
CA ARG A 205 -2.67 -2.29 7.98
C ARG A 205 -3.72 -2.97 8.85
N VAL A 206 -3.32 -4.02 9.58
CA VAL A 206 -4.19 -4.87 10.39
C VAL A 206 -4.05 -4.61 11.90
N GLN A 207 -5.15 -4.81 12.61
CA GLN A 207 -5.17 -4.80 14.08
C GLN A 207 -4.62 -6.12 14.64
N ARG A 208 -4.25 -6.12 15.93
CA ARG A 208 -3.83 -7.34 16.62
C ARG A 208 -5.02 -8.31 16.68
N GLY A 209 -4.79 -9.58 16.42
CA GLY A 209 -5.82 -10.62 16.39
C GLY A 209 -6.63 -10.69 15.09
N ALA A 210 -6.32 -9.88 14.07
CA ALA A 210 -7.01 -9.95 12.79
C ALA A 210 -6.73 -11.30 12.10
N THR A 211 -7.79 -11.98 11.65
CA THR A 211 -7.70 -13.19 10.83
C THR A 211 -7.28 -12.81 9.42
N ILE A 212 -6.17 -13.37 8.94
CA ILE A 212 -5.67 -13.11 7.59
C ILE A 212 -5.89 -14.37 6.76
N SER A 213 -6.92 -14.31 5.90
CA SER A 213 -7.13 -15.26 4.82
C SER A 213 -6.23 -14.92 3.65
#